data_AF-A0A2M9HH12-F1
#
_entry.id   AF-A0A2M9HH12-F1
#
_cell.length_a   1.000
_cell.length_b   1.000
_cell.length_c   1.000
_cell.angle_alpha   90.00
_cell.angle_beta   90.00
_cell.angle_gamma   90.00
#
_symmetry.space_group_name_H-M   'P 1'
#
loop_
_entity.id
_entity.type
_entity.pdbx_description
1 polymer ?
#
loop_
_entity_poly.entity_id
_entity_poly.type
_entity_poly.pdbx_seq_one_letter_code
_entity_poly.pdbx_strand_id
1 'polypeptide(L)'
;MAALIDIHAPHGIAGHGISTFRDREPRHHPRERCDVKADRTTLGESSWPRNGLDANGREEWLLDGGTTLRAPWMIRLLKLDIDSGWLPVTLFAVTVIGVAGLFGIALYEAVRSGAAGSRNSGGRNDDGPIGRFRRPAVIIAGAAVGFAVGFSVAWLLDHYLVFGVMLGIKVVWAVAVGLAPLGAAIASIVVTRGARRAASAALIPFAVLSCAVNVNAVYGEYPTLGSVLGVSSFSRLDVSRIRAARLSPAQWRQRAASGDLGAVPSHGRTGSVIIPATTSGFRAREAVVYLPPAALSKTPPRLPVFLMLSGQPGSPDRAFLAGELSSIFDDYAARHHGLAPIVVSADQLGNAFHNTLCVDSEKYGDAETYLTRDVTDWITANLPASRDPKQWAIGGFSQGGTCAVQLGPAHPDLYGTMFTVGAELGPHAGSERTMVREYFGGSETAYRRHVPIDIMRAKGHSDQMLVMAAGQLDGESIDNIGRIAPVAKSIGMETTGLTVMGSGHDWHAVQQALRTSLDAIGARMGLSDDTDTSIRGSTQVRVMSIAATDDDGMGNGNGNEEGER
;
A
#
# COMPACT_ATOMS: atom_id res chain seq x y z
N MET A 1 3.17 -18.11 1.31
CA MET A 1 3.44 -19.15 0.29
C MET A 1 4.43 -18.73 -0.80
N ALA A 2 4.79 -17.43 -0.94
CA ALA A 2 5.91 -17.01 -1.80
C ALA A 2 7.30 -17.07 -1.11
N ALA A 3 7.35 -17.12 0.22
CA ALA A 3 8.62 -17.14 0.98
C ALA A 3 9.22 -18.55 1.22
N LEU A 4 8.77 -19.58 0.48
CA LEU A 4 9.17 -20.99 0.71
C LEU A 4 9.88 -21.64 -0.49
N ILE A 5 10.24 -20.87 -1.51
CA ILE A 5 10.88 -21.40 -2.74
C ILE A 5 12.37 -21.03 -2.87
N ASP A 6 12.92 -20.17 -2.01
CA ASP A 6 14.34 -19.80 -2.09
C ASP A 6 15.17 -20.43 -0.96
N ILE A 7 15.40 -21.74 -1.09
CA ILE A 7 16.41 -22.45 -0.27
C ILE A 7 17.18 -23.43 -1.18
N HIS A 8 18.47 -23.13 -1.36
CA HIS A 8 19.60 -23.92 -1.88
C HIS A 8 19.86 -24.00 -3.40
N ALA A 9 20.97 -23.40 -3.86
CA ALA A 9 22.20 -24.14 -4.23
C ALA A 9 23.43 -23.21 -4.42
N PRO A 10 24.67 -23.70 -4.25
CA PRO A 10 25.86 -22.91 -3.90
C PRO A 10 26.85 -22.62 -5.05
N HIS A 11 27.78 -21.71 -4.75
CA HIS A 11 29.04 -21.33 -5.41
C HIS A 11 29.56 -22.19 -6.59
N GLY A 12 29.86 -21.50 -7.70
CA GLY A 12 30.63 -22.02 -8.84
C GLY A 12 31.72 -21.03 -9.29
N ILE A 13 32.95 -21.43 -9.04
CA ILE A 13 34.27 -20.82 -9.29
C ILE A 13 34.45 -20.21 -10.70
N ALA A 14 35.16 -19.07 -10.72
CA ALA A 14 35.65 -18.38 -11.90
C ALA A 14 36.68 -19.22 -12.70
N GLY A 15 36.51 -19.26 -14.02
CA GLY A 15 37.47 -19.84 -14.96
C GLY A 15 37.88 -18.81 -16.03
N HIS A 16 39.19 -18.56 -16.10
CA HIS A 16 39.85 -17.69 -17.08
C HIS A 16 39.58 -18.08 -18.54
N GLY A 17 39.52 -17.06 -19.41
CA GLY A 17 39.62 -17.19 -20.86
C GLY A 17 40.15 -15.90 -21.47
N ILE A 18 41.47 -15.83 -21.62
CA ILE A 18 42.21 -14.78 -22.35
C ILE A 18 42.01 -15.01 -23.86
N SER A 19 41.63 -13.98 -24.61
CA SER A 19 42.15 -13.81 -25.98
C SER A 19 42.25 -12.32 -26.36
N THR A 20 43.46 -11.96 -26.73
CA THR A 20 43.93 -10.69 -27.29
C THR A 20 43.58 -10.57 -28.78
N PHE A 21 43.27 -9.37 -29.30
CA PHE A 21 44.06 -8.65 -30.32
C PHE A 21 43.41 -7.35 -30.86
N ARG A 22 44.19 -6.26 -30.75
CA ARG A 22 44.43 -5.08 -31.63
C ARG A 22 43.33 -4.17 -32.21
N ASP A 23 43.51 -2.89 -31.86
CA ASP A 23 43.32 -1.61 -32.55
C ASP A 23 43.07 -1.58 -34.08
N ARG A 24 42.10 -0.75 -34.48
CA ARG A 24 42.31 0.36 -35.45
C ARG A 24 41.10 1.33 -35.53
N GLU A 25 41.42 2.61 -35.61
CA GLU A 25 40.59 3.82 -35.66
C GLU A 25 39.98 4.13 -37.07
N PRO A 26 39.19 5.22 -37.29
CA PRO A 26 37.86 5.17 -37.92
C PRO A 26 37.78 5.78 -39.33
N ARG A 27 36.68 5.53 -40.07
CA ARG A 27 36.26 6.33 -41.24
C ARG A 27 34.73 6.45 -41.39
N HIS A 28 34.32 7.61 -41.87
CA HIS A 28 32.96 8.11 -42.13
C HIS A 28 32.14 7.33 -43.18
N HIS A 29 30.83 7.18 -42.87
CA HIS A 29 29.56 7.23 -43.65
C HIS A 29 29.51 6.91 -45.17
N PRO A 30 28.41 6.31 -45.71
CA PRO A 30 27.03 6.81 -45.54
C PRO A 30 25.88 5.77 -45.43
N ARG A 31 24.68 6.32 -45.26
CA ARG A 31 23.36 5.72 -45.01
C ARG A 31 22.99 4.53 -45.91
N GLU A 32 22.50 3.45 -45.29
CA GLU A 32 21.53 2.53 -45.90
C GLU A 32 20.61 1.93 -44.83
N ARG A 33 19.36 1.71 -45.26
CA ARG A 33 18.17 1.40 -44.47
C ARG A 33 17.97 -0.11 -44.55
N CYS A 34 18.14 -0.84 -43.44
CA CYS A 34 17.79 -2.27 -43.38
C CYS A 34 17.07 -2.59 -42.06
N ASP A 35 15.85 -3.09 -42.22
CA ASP A 35 15.04 -3.75 -41.20
C ASP A 35 15.83 -4.87 -40.52
N VAL A 36 15.91 -4.82 -39.18
CA VAL A 36 16.36 -5.95 -38.37
C VAL A 36 15.20 -6.39 -37.50
N LYS A 37 14.58 -7.51 -37.89
CA LYS A 37 13.81 -8.37 -37.00
C LYS A 37 14.71 -8.79 -35.85
N ALA A 38 14.50 -8.23 -34.67
CA ALA A 38 15.12 -8.70 -33.45
C ALA A 38 14.41 -9.98 -33.01
N ASP A 39 15.15 -11.09 -33.11
CA ASP A 39 14.80 -12.39 -32.56
C ASP A 39 14.76 -12.29 -31.03
N ARG A 40 13.56 -12.45 -30.44
CA ARG A 40 13.34 -12.53 -29.00
C ARG A 40 13.38 -13.99 -28.61
N THR A 41 14.51 -14.45 -28.08
CA THR A 41 14.50 -15.61 -27.17
C THR A 41 15.61 -15.49 -26.12
N THR A 42 15.24 -15.82 -24.88
CA THR A 42 16.06 -16.05 -23.68
C THR A 42 16.40 -14.86 -22.78
N LEU A 43 15.48 -14.58 -21.84
CA LEU A 43 15.72 -14.54 -20.39
C LEU A 43 14.33 -14.75 -19.73
N GLY A 44 14.27 -15.56 -18.67
CA GLY A 44 13.01 -16.01 -18.05
C GLY A 44 12.17 -14.85 -17.52
N GLU A 45 11.14 -14.47 -18.28
CA GLU A 45 10.14 -13.47 -17.93
C GLU A 45 9.01 -14.12 -17.11
N SER A 46 8.86 -13.74 -15.85
CA SER A 46 7.59 -13.91 -15.13
C SER A 46 6.82 -12.59 -15.21
N SER A 47 5.87 -12.50 -16.15
CA SER A 47 5.04 -11.31 -16.41
C SER A 47 3.58 -11.55 -16.03
N TRP A 48 2.96 -10.60 -15.32
CA TRP A 48 1.62 -10.71 -14.74
C TRP A 48 0.48 -10.27 -15.69
N PRO A 49 -0.76 -10.78 -15.53
CA PRO A 49 -1.91 -10.43 -16.36
C PRO A 49 -2.37 -8.97 -16.23
N ARG A 50 -2.95 -8.37 -17.29
CA ARG A 50 -3.53 -7.01 -17.29
C ARG A 50 -5.03 -7.04 -17.63
N ASN A 51 -5.81 -6.08 -17.14
CA ASN A 51 -7.23 -5.94 -17.48
C ASN A 51 -7.43 -5.26 -18.85
N GLY A 52 -8.63 -5.35 -19.43
CA GLY A 52 -8.98 -4.81 -20.74
C GLY A 52 -10.47 -4.95 -21.04
N LEU A 53 -10.97 -4.21 -22.03
CA LEU A 53 -12.32 -4.35 -22.58
C LEU A 53 -12.19 -4.68 -24.07
N ASP A 54 -12.92 -5.70 -24.54
CA ASP A 54 -13.01 -6.03 -25.97
C ASP A 54 -13.82 -4.95 -26.73
N ALA A 55 -13.80 -5.01 -28.06
CA ALA A 55 -14.53 -4.08 -28.93
C ALA A 55 -16.06 -4.04 -28.69
N ASN A 56 -16.60 -5.00 -27.93
CA ASN A 56 -18.02 -5.09 -27.56
C ASN A 56 -18.26 -4.70 -26.08
N GLY A 57 -17.25 -4.17 -25.39
CA GLY A 57 -17.34 -3.75 -23.99
C GLY A 57 -17.35 -4.90 -22.98
N ARG A 58 -16.90 -6.10 -23.35
CA ARG A 58 -16.75 -7.23 -22.40
C ARG A 58 -15.35 -7.25 -21.82
N GLU A 59 -15.24 -7.63 -20.55
CA GLU A 59 -13.95 -7.74 -19.88
C GLU A 59 -13.07 -8.83 -20.49
N GLU A 60 -11.82 -8.47 -20.75
CA GLU A 60 -10.81 -9.31 -21.38
C GLU A 60 -9.47 -9.04 -20.69
N TRP A 61 -8.69 -10.09 -20.43
CA TRP A 61 -7.42 -9.94 -19.74
C TRP A 61 -6.27 -10.13 -20.74
N LEU A 62 -5.39 -9.15 -20.91
CA LEU A 62 -4.24 -9.27 -21.79
C LEU A 62 -3.06 -9.92 -21.06
N LEU A 63 -2.59 -11.04 -21.60
CA LEU A 63 -1.29 -11.63 -21.31
C LEU A 63 -0.28 -11.14 -22.34
N ASP A 64 1.01 -11.11 -22.00
CA ASP A 64 2.03 -10.64 -22.93
C ASP A 64 2.08 -11.51 -24.21
N GLY A 65 2.39 -10.90 -25.35
CA GLY A 65 2.36 -11.56 -26.68
C GLY A 65 1.04 -11.49 -27.46
N GLY A 66 0.09 -10.65 -27.02
CA GLY A 66 -1.20 -10.46 -27.72
C GLY A 66 -2.24 -11.56 -27.47
N THR A 67 -1.93 -12.50 -26.58
CA THR A 67 -2.88 -13.50 -26.12
C THR A 67 -3.82 -12.93 -25.06
N THR A 68 -5.06 -13.36 -25.16
CA THR A 68 -6.20 -12.67 -24.60
C THR A 68 -6.95 -13.70 -23.76
N LEU A 69 -6.91 -13.54 -22.44
CA LEU A 69 -7.59 -14.38 -21.47
C LEU A 69 -9.08 -14.08 -21.54
N ARG A 70 -9.76 -14.85 -22.38
CA ARG A 70 -11.22 -14.80 -22.57
C ARG A 70 -11.98 -15.79 -21.72
N ALA A 71 -11.29 -16.65 -20.97
CA ALA A 71 -11.90 -17.70 -20.17
C ALA A 71 -12.69 -17.06 -19.01
N PRO A 72 -14.05 -17.03 -19.06
CA PRO A 72 -14.84 -16.28 -18.09
C PRO A 72 -14.68 -16.80 -16.65
N TRP A 73 -14.31 -18.07 -16.51
CA TRP A 73 -14.04 -18.70 -15.22
C TRP A 73 -12.74 -18.18 -14.57
N MET A 74 -11.69 -17.90 -15.34
CA MET A 74 -10.44 -17.32 -14.80
C MET A 74 -10.64 -15.88 -14.38
N ILE A 75 -11.39 -15.10 -15.15
CA ILE A 75 -11.76 -13.72 -14.79
C ILE A 75 -12.55 -13.70 -13.47
N ARG A 76 -13.53 -14.61 -13.33
CA ARG A 76 -14.28 -14.77 -12.07
C ARG A 76 -13.40 -15.20 -10.90
N LEU A 77 -12.39 -16.04 -11.14
CA LEU A 77 -11.45 -16.47 -10.10
C LEU A 77 -10.57 -15.31 -9.63
N LEU A 78 -10.05 -14.49 -10.54
CA LEU A 78 -9.23 -13.33 -10.17
C LEU A 78 -10.03 -12.25 -9.42
N LYS A 79 -11.34 -12.14 -9.67
CA LYS A 79 -12.25 -11.26 -8.95
C LYS A 79 -12.79 -11.85 -7.64
N LEU A 80 -12.34 -13.04 -7.24
CA LEU A 80 -12.79 -13.64 -6.00
C LEU A 80 -12.24 -12.83 -4.84
N ASP A 81 -13.14 -12.29 -4.01
CA ASP A 81 -12.80 -11.59 -2.78
C ASP A 81 -12.12 -12.56 -1.80
N ILE A 82 -10.94 -12.17 -1.33
CA ILE A 82 -10.13 -12.94 -0.37
C ILE A 82 -9.94 -12.19 0.95
N ASP A 83 -10.41 -10.95 1.06
CA ASP A 83 -10.48 -10.20 2.32
C ASP A 83 -11.88 -10.20 2.94
N SER A 84 -12.90 -10.53 2.15
CA SER A 84 -14.31 -10.42 2.50
C SER A 84 -15.17 -11.52 1.85
N GLY A 85 -16.45 -11.58 2.19
CA GLY A 85 -17.38 -12.56 1.63
C GLY A 85 -17.24 -13.98 2.19
N TRP A 86 -17.61 -14.98 1.37
CA TRP A 86 -17.77 -16.37 1.83
C TRP A 86 -16.45 -17.13 1.98
N LEU A 87 -15.41 -16.75 1.24
CA LEU A 87 -14.15 -17.52 1.19
C LEU A 87 -13.39 -17.50 2.52
N PRO A 88 -13.10 -16.33 3.16
CA PRO A 88 -12.45 -16.31 4.47
C PRO A 88 -13.21 -17.12 5.52
N VAL A 89 -14.54 -16.95 5.53
CA VAL A 89 -15.43 -17.62 6.48
C VAL A 89 -15.45 -19.12 6.25
N THR A 90 -15.47 -19.57 5.00
CA THR A 90 -15.50 -20.99 4.65
C THR A 90 -14.16 -21.66 4.94
N LEU A 91 -13.03 -21.02 4.62
CA LEU A 91 -11.70 -21.52 4.99
C LEU A 91 -11.58 -21.69 6.51
N PHE A 92 -12.03 -20.69 7.27
CA PHE A 92 -12.02 -20.76 8.73
C PHE A 92 -12.96 -21.86 9.25
N ALA A 93 -14.20 -21.92 8.76
CA ALA A 93 -15.19 -22.92 9.16
C ALA A 93 -14.74 -24.35 8.85
N VAL A 94 -14.23 -24.62 7.65
CA VAL A 94 -13.70 -25.94 7.26
C VAL A 94 -12.57 -26.36 8.20
N THR A 95 -11.67 -25.43 8.53
CA THR A 95 -10.55 -25.72 9.42
C THR A 95 -11.03 -26.01 10.85
N VAL A 96 -11.88 -25.15 11.42
CA VAL A 96 -12.40 -25.31 12.78
C VAL A 96 -13.28 -26.54 12.91
N ILE A 97 -14.20 -26.78 11.98
CA ILE A 97 -15.08 -27.96 11.98
C ILE A 97 -14.26 -29.23 11.80
N GLY A 98 -13.26 -29.23 10.91
CA GLY A 98 -12.37 -30.37 10.71
C GLY A 98 -11.61 -30.75 11.98
N VAL A 99 -11.01 -29.76 12.65
CA VAL A 99 -10.30 -29.97 13.93
C VAL A 99 -11.27 -30.39 15.04
N ALA A 100 -12.44 -29.75 15.15
CA ALA A 100 -13.46 -30.09 16.14
C ALA A 100 -14.01 -31.52 15.92
N GLY A 101 -14.15 -31.95 14.67
CA GLY A 101 -14.53 -33.32 14.32
C GLY A 101 -13.47 -34.34 14.73
N LEU A 102 -12.19 -34.07 14.47
CA LEU A 102 -11.07 -34.92 14.93
C LEU A 102 -11.04 -35.03 16.46
N PHE A 103 -11.23 -33.91 17.16
CA PHE A 103 -11.37 -33.88 18.60
C PHE A 103 -12.58 -34.67 19.09
N GLY A 104 -13.76 -34.45 18.51
CA GLY A 104 -15.01 -35.11 18.87
C GLY A 104 -14.94 -36.63 18.71
N ILE A 105 -14.31 -37.11 17.62
CA ILE A 105 -14.04 -38.54 17.41
C ILE A 105 -13.11 -39.08 18.50
N ALA A 106 -12.01 -38.38 18.80
CA ALA A 106 -11.07 -38.80 19.83
C ALA A 106 -11.71 -38.84 21.23
N LEU A 107 -12.60 -37.88 21.53
CA LEU A 107 -13.36 -37.84 22.77
C LEU A 107 -14.42 -38.95 22.84
N TYR A 108 -15.15 -39.18 21.75
CA TYR A 108 -16.13 -40.26 21.66
C TYR A 108 -15.48 -41.63 21.88
N GLU A 109 -14.32 -41.89 21.25
CA GLU A 109 -13.53 -43.11 21.50
C GLU A 109 -13.14 -43.23 22.97
N ALA A 110 -12.61 -42.17 23.58
CA ALA A 110 -12.22 -42.18 24.99
C ALA A 110 -13.38 -42.52 25.94
N VAL A 111 -14.56 -41.93 25.71
CA VAL A 111 -15.77 -42.16 26.51
C VAL A 111 -16.32 -43.57 26.29
N ARG A 112 -16.41 -44.03 25.04
CA ARG A 112 -16.93 -45.36 24.70
C ARG A 112 -16.04 -46.48 25.23
N SER A 113 -14.72 -46.34 25.14
CA SER A 113 -13.76 -47.27 25.74
C SER A 113 -13.91 -47.34 27.26
N GLY A 114 -14.29 -46.22 27.90
CA GLY A 114 -14.61 -46.16 29.32
C GLY A 114 -15.89 -46.91 29.71
N ALA A 115 -16.93 -46.83 28.89
CA ALA A 115 -18.19 -47.55 29.12
C ALA A 115 -18.06 -49.06 28.87
N ALA A 116 -17.22 -49.48 27.92
CA ALA A 116 -16.97 -50.89 27.60
C ALA A 116 -16.07 -51.59 28.64
N GLY A 117 -15.09 -50.88 29.21
CA GLY A 117 -14.17 -51.41 30.23
C GLY A 117 -14.84 -51.77 31.57
N SER A 118 -16.09 -51.35 31.80
CA SER A 118 -16.88 -51.70 33.00
C SER A 118 -17.59 -53.07 32.88
N ARG A 119 -17.59 -53.73 31.71
CA ARG A 119 -18.36 -54.96 31.47
C ARG A 119 -17.53 -56.24 31.31
N ASN A 120 -16.19 -56.17 31.27
CA ASN A 120 -15.38 -57.38 31.11
C ASN A 120 -13.99 -57.19 31.76
N SER A 121 -13.88 -57.49 33.06
CA SER A 121 -12.62 -57.47 33.81
C SER A 121 -11.90 -58.82 33.63
N GLY A 122 -11.02 -58.91 32.63
CA GLY A 122 -10.22 -60.13 32.40
C GLY A 122 -8.98 -59.97 31.53
N GLY A 123 -8.61 -58.75 31.10
CA GLY A 123 -7.43 -58.54 30.26
C GLY A 123 -6.72 -57.23 30.60
N ARG A 124 -5.39 -57.32 30.74
CA ARG A 124 -4.44 -56.22 30.95
C ARG A 124 -4.60 -55.17 29.83
N ASN A 125 -5.40 -54.14 30.07
CA ASN A 125 -5.48 -52.95 29.22
C ASN A 125 -4.64 -51.87 29.90
N ASP A 126 -3.47 -51.58 29.33
CA ASP A 126 -2.43 -50.73 29.91
C ASP A 126 -2.75 -49.21 29.95
N ASP A 127 -3.94 -48.79 29.52
CA ASP A 127 -4.35 -47.39 29.61
C ASP A 127 -5.41 -47.22 30.70
N GLY A 128 -4.98 -46.78 31.90
CA GLY A 128 -5.89 -46.37 32.97
C GLY A 128 -6.85 -45.24 32.55
N PRO A 129 -7.78 -44.80 33.41
CA PRO A 129 -8.78 -43.76 33.08
C PRO A 129 -8.19 -42.44 32.59
N ILE A 130 -6.90 -42.20 32.84
CA ILE A 130 -6.11 -41.05 32.36
C ILE A 130 -5.57 -41.28 30.94
N GLY A 131 -5.14 -42.50 30.60
CA GLY A 131 -4.56 -42.85 29.30
C GLY A 131 -5.56 -42.72 28.14
N ARG A 132 -6.83 -43.07 28.37
CA ARG A 132 -7.90 -42.94 27.36
C ARG A 132 -8.17 -41.51 26.89
N PHE A 133 -7.96 -40.50 27.75
CA PHE A 133 -8.15 -39.09 27.40
C PHE A 133 -6.89 -38.43 26.84
N ARG A 134 -5.79 -39.17 26.70
CA ARG A 134 -4.52 -38.63 26.18
C ARG A 134 -4.66 -38.02 24.79
N ARG A 135 -5.39 -38.67 23.87
CA ARG A 135 -5.57 -38.17 22.48
C ARG A 135 -6.33 -36.84 22.42
N PRO A 136 -7.56 -36.72 22.98
CA PRO A 136 -8.27 -35.44 22.98
C PRO A 136 -7.52 -34.35 23.76
N ALA A 137 -6.84 -34.71 24.86
CA ALA A 137 -6.01 -33.77 25.61
C ALA A 137 -4.83 -33.23 24.79
N VAL A 138 -4.13 -34.07 24.03
CA VAL A 138 -3.02 -33.63 23.15
C VAL A 138 -3.52 -32.71 22.03
N ILE A 139 -4.70 -32.97 21.46
CA ILE A 139 -5.30 -32.09 20.43
C ILE A 139 -5.64 -30.71 21.02
N ILE A 140 -6.27 -30.65 22.20
CA ILE A 140 -6.53 -29.38 22.90
C ILE A 140 -5.22 -28.67 23.25
N ALA A 141 -4.24 -29.39 23.78
CA ALA A 141 -2.94 -28.82 24.11
C ALA A 141 -2.25 -28.25 22.86
N GLY A 142 -2.33 -28.95 21.73
CA GLY A 142 -1.85 -28.44 20.44
C GLY A 142 -2.53 -27.14 20.03
N ALA A 143 -3.86 -27.04 20.21
CA ALA A 143 -4.60 -25.81 19.93
C ALA A 143 -4.15 -24.65 20.83
N ALA A 144 -4.03 -24.91 22.13
CA ALA A 144 -3.60 -23.92 23.11
C ALA A 144 -2.16 -23.45 22.86
N VAL A 145 -1.25 -24.37 22.52
CA VAL A 145 0.13 -24.03 22.15
C VAL A 145 0.16 -23.22 20.85
N GLY A 146 -0.59 -23.62 19.82
CA GLY A 146 -0.68 -22.86 18.57
C GLY A 146 -1.19 -21.43 18.79
N PHE A 147 -2.23 -21.29 19.62
CA PHE A 147 -2.75 -19.97 20.03
C PHE A 147 -1.70 -19.15 20.77
N ALA A 148 -1.08 -19.71 21.81
CA ALA A 148 -0.11 -19.01 22.64
C ALA A 148 1.11 -18.59 21.83
N VAL A 149 1.66 -19.47 20.99
CA VAL A 149 2.78 -19.15 20.10
C VAL A 149 2.38 -18.06 19.13
N GLY A 150 1.21 -18.16 18.49
CA GLY A 150 0.74 -17.14 17.56
C GLY A 150 0.56 -15.77 18.20
N PHE A 151 -0.06 -15.74 19.38
CA PHE A 151 -0.23 -14.52 20.17
C PHE A 151 1.12 -13.94 20.56
N SER A 152 1.99 -14.73 21.19
CA SER A 152 3.28 -14.27 21.68
C SER A 152 4.18 -13.79 20.55
N VAL A 153 4.27 -14.51 19.42
CA VAL A 153 5.08 -14.09 18.28
C VAL A 153 4.52 -12.81 17.68
N ALA A 154 3.22 -12.75 17.36
CA ALA A 154 2.63 -11.54 16.77
C ALA A 154 2.74 -10.34 17.73
N TRP A 155 2.51 -10.55 19.03
CA TRP A 155 2.67 -9.52 20.05
C TRP A 155 4.12 -9.07 20.20
N LEU A 156 5.11 -9.97 20.13
CA LEU A 156 6.52 -9.60 20.15
C LEU A 156 6.89 -8.79 18.89
N LEU A 157 6.42 -9.21 17.72
CA LEU A 157 6.64 -8.49 16.46
C LEU A 157 6.02 -7.08 16.50
N ASP A 158 4.83 -6.96 17.09
CA ASP A 158 4.12 -5.68 17.32
C ASP A 158 4.87 -4.81 18.35
N HIS A 159 5.28 -5.39 19.48
CA HIS A 159 5.94 -4.70 20.58
C HIS A 159 7.32 -4.14 20.18
N TYR A 160 8.08 -4.90 19.40
CA TYR A 160 9.38 -4.46 18.89
C TYR A 160 9.31 -3.70 17.57
N LEU A 161 8.09 -3.40 17.06
CA LEU A 161 7.87 -2.71 15.80
C LEU A 161 8.76 -3.28 14.69
N VAL A 162 8.81 -4.62 14.57
CA VAL A 162 9.76 -5.29 13.65
C VAL A 162 9.58 -4.86 12.20
N PHE A 163 8.37 -4.43 11.85
CA PHE A 163 8.01 -3.91 10.53
C PHE A 163 8.00 -2.38 10.47
N GLY A 164 8.55 -1.70 11.47
CA GLY A 164 8.51 -0.24 11.63
C GLY A 164 7.14 0.30 12.05
N VAL A 165 6.14 -0.56 12.26
CA VAL A 165 4.74 -0.17 12.53
C VAL A 165 4.08 -1.11 13.53
N MET A 166 3.10 -0.59 14.27
CA MET A 166 2.24 -1.43 15.11
C MET A 166 1.36 -2.32 14.22
N LEU A 167 1.44 -3.63 14.40
CA LEU A 167 0.51 -4.61 13.84
C LEU A 167 -0.90 -4.42 14.40
N GLY A 168 -1.00 -4.03 15.67
CA GLY A 168 -2.25 -3.79 16.36
C GLY A 168 -2.93 -5.06 16.86
N ILE A 169 -3.69 -4.91 17.95
CA ILE A 169 -4.25 -6.03 18.71
C ILE A 169 -5.15 -6.95 17.86
N LYS A 170 -5.86 -6.40 16.86
CA LYS A 170 -6.70 -7.19 15.94
C LYS A 170 -5.90 -8.22 15.16
N VAL A 171 -4.70 -7.86 14.70
CA VAL A 171 -3.80 -8.75 13.94
C VAL A 171 -3.21 -9.80 14.87
N VAL A 172 -2.79 -9.40 16.07
CA VAL A 172 -2.31 -10.34 17.10
C VAL A 172 -3.37 -11.41 17.39
N TRP A 173 -4.64 -11.01 17.56
CA TRP A 173 -5.74 -11.95 17.72
C TRP A 173 -6.01 -12.80 16.47
N ALA A 174 -5.97 -12.21 15.28
CA ALA A 174 -6.17 -12.95 14.04
C ALA A 174 -5.11 -14.04 13.84
N VAL A 175 -3.84 -13.74 14.14
CA VAL A 175 -2.73 -14.70 14.10
C VAL A 175 -2.91 -15.78 15.18
N ALA A 176 -3.22 -15.39 16.41
CA ALA A 176 -3.43 -16.34 17.51
C ALA A 176 -4.58 -17.31 17.23
N VAL A 177 -5.73 -16.80 16.81
CA VAL A 177 -6.91 -17.60 16.46
C VAL A 177 -6.65 -18.45 15.21
N GLY A 178 -5.90 -17.94 14.23
CA GLY A 178 -5.52 -18.67 13.02
C GLY A 178 -4.53 -19.81 13.27
N LEU A 179 -3.61 -19.67 14.21
CA LEU A 179 -2.60 -20.69 14.54
C LEU A 179 -3.10 -21.75 15.52
N ALA A 180 -4.18 -21.50 16.26
CA ALA A 180 -4.83 -22.49 17.13
C ALA A 180 -5.25 -23.77 16.37
N PRO A 181 -6.06 -23.73 15.28
CA PRO A 181 -6.42 -24.93 14.55
C PRO A 181 -5.23 -25.60 13.85
N LEU A 182 -4.20 -24.83 13.46
CA LEU A 182 -2.95 -25.39 12.92
C LEU A 182 -2.24 -26.24 13.96
N GLY A 183 -2.07 -25.73 15.18
CA GLY A 183 -1.45 -26.46 16.29
C GLY A 183 -2.24 -27.73 16.65
N ALA A 184 -3.57 -27.64 16.64
CA ALA A 184 -4.45 -28.80 16.86
C ALA A 184 -4.32 -29.87 15.76
N ALA A 185 -4.24 -29.46 14.49
CA ALA A 185 -4.05 -30.38 13.36
C ALA A 185 -2.70 -31.09 13.42
N ILE A 186 -1.62 -30.36 13.74
CA ILE A 186 -0.27 -30.93 13.93
C ILE A 186 -0.27 -31.93 15.09
N ALA A 187 -0.85 -31.56 16.24
CA ALA A 187 -0.97 -32.47 17.38
C ALA A 187 -1.78 -33.73 17.05
N SER A 188 -2.87 -33.58 16.28
CA SER A 188 -3.68 -34.69 15.78
C SER A 188 -2.87 -35.64 14.87
N ILE A 189 -1.98 -35.14 14.01
CA ILE A 189 -1.09 -35.98 13.18
C ILE A 189 -0.22 -36.89 14.04
N VAL A 190 0.28 -36.38 15.17
CA VAL A 190 1.17 -37.13 16.07
C VAL A 190 0.43 -38.26 16.80
N VAL A 191 -0.83 -38.03 17.21
CA VAL A 191 -1.58 -38.98 18.04
C VAL A 191 -2.57 -39.87 17.29
N THR A 192 -2.79 -39.60 15.99
CA THR A 192 -3.71 -40.39 15.15
C THR A 192 -2.98 -41.18 14.05
N ARG A 193 -3.69 -42.12 13.43
CA ARG A 193 -3.16 -43.00 12.37
C ARG A 193 -4.20 -43.15 11.24
N GLY A 194 -3.76 -43.68 10.10
CA GLY A 194 -4.62 -43.97 8.95
C GLY A 194 -5.34 -42.72 8.42
N ALA A 195 -6.63 -42.88 8.10
CA ALA A 195 -7.46 -41.82 7.52
C ALA A 195 -7.50 -40.53 8.36
N ARG A 196 -7.41 -40.63 9.70
CA ARG A 196 -7.40 -39.45 10.58
C ARG A 196 -6.12 -38.64 10.49
N ARG A 197 -4.98 -39.31 10.36
CA ARG A 197 -3.69 -38.65 10.15
C ARG A 197 -3.66 -37.97 8.78
N ALA A 198 -4.20 -38.64 7.75
CA ALA A 198 -4.35 -38.05 6.42
C ALA A 198 -5.30 -36.84 6.43
N ALA A 199 -6.45 -36.91 7.11
CA ALA A 199 -7.37 -35.79 7.25
C ALA A 199 -6.72 -34.60 8.01
N SER A 200 -5.98 -34.89 9.08
CA SER A 200 -5.25 -33.85 9.84
C SER A 200 -4.18 -33.17 8.98
N ALA A 201 -3.44 -33.95 8.17
CA ALA A 201 -2.46 -33.41 7.22
C ALA A 201 -3.14 -32.55 6.13
N ALA A 202 -4.30 -32.98 5.63
CA ALA A 202 -5.08 -32.22 4.65
C ALA A 202 -5.59 -30.89 5.21
N LEU A 203 -5.85 -30.77 6.52
CA LEU A 203 -6.29 -29.52 7.17
C LEU A 203 -5.19 -28.48 7.35
N ILE A 204 -3.90 -28.86 7.33
CA ILE A 204 -2.78 -27.92 7.48
C ILE A 204 -2.81 -26.79 6.43
N PRO A 205 -2.88 -27.05 5.11
CA PRO A 205 -2.93 -25.97 4.13
C PRO A 205 -4.16 -25.07 4.29
N PHE A 206 -5.32 -25.62 4.68
CA PHE A 206 -6.51 -24.82 4.98
C PHE A 206 -6.30 -23.92 6.21
N ALA A 207 -5.66 -24.41 7.27
CA ALA A 207 -5.34 -23.62 8.45
C ALA A 207 -4.37 -22.47 8.13
N VAL A 208 -3.33 -22.75 7.35
CA VAL A 208 -2.36 -21.73 6.91
C VAL A 208 -3.02 -20.69 6.02
N LEU A 209 -3.80 -21.11 5.03
CA LEU A 209 -4.53 -20.20 4.14
C LEU A 209 -5.57 -19.39 4.90
N SER A 210 -6.31 -20.01 5.82
CA SER A 210 -7.28 -19.34 6.68
C SER A 210 -6.62 -18.27 7.55
N CYS A 211 -5.48 -18.57 8.17
CA CYS A 211 -4.71 -17.60 8.95
C CYS A 211 -4.25 -16.43 8.07
N ALA A 212 -3.66 -16.71 6.90
CA ALA A 212 -3.17 -15.68 5.98
C ALA A 212 -4.30 -14.78 5.47
N VAL A 213 -5.43 -15.37 5.06
CA VAL A 213 -6.62 -14.65 4.59
C VAL A 213 -7.24 -13.81 5.69
N ASN A 214 -7.32 -14.30 6.94
CA ASN A 214 -7.85 -13.51 8.06
C ASN A 214 -6.93 -12.34 8.42
N VAL A 215 -5.60 -12.53 8.38
CA VAL A 215 -4.67 -11.41 8.55
C VAL A 215 -4.82 -10.40 7.42
N ASN A 216 -4.92 -10.86 6.17
CA ASN A 216 -5.16 -10.00 5.02
C ASN A 216 -6.48 -9.23 5.14
N ALA A 217 -7.55 -9.86 5.64
CA ALA A 217 -8.85 -9.23 5.89
C ALA A 217 -8.78 -8.13 6.94
N VAL A 218 -7.88 -8.23 7.93
CA VAL A 218 -7.66 -7.17 8.92
C VAL A 218 -6.99 -5.95 8.27
N TYR A 219 -6.07 -6.17 7.34
CA TYR A 219 -5.35 -5.09 6.67
C TYR A 219 -6.02 -4.55 5.40
N GLY A 220 -6.82 -5.35 4.69
CA GLY A 220 -7.32 -5.06 3.34
C GLY A 220 -6.20 -4.90 2.31
N GLU A 221 -5.09 -5.63 2.44
CA GLU A 221 -3.90 -5.47 1.57
C GLU A 221 -4.19 -5.99 0.15
N TYR A 222 -4.80 -7.17 0.06
CA TYR A 222 -5.17 -7.83 -1.18
C TYR A 222 -6.66 -8.17 -1.16
N PRO A 223 -7.53 -7.30 -1.68
CA PRO A 223 -8.97 -7.55 -1.65
C PRO A 223 -9.38 -8.77 -2.46
N THR A 224 -8.73 -8.99 -3.60
CA THR A 224 -9.07 -10.05 -4.56
C THR A 224 -7.88 -10.95 -4.85
N LEU A 225 -8.11 -12.16 -5.37
CA LEU A 225 -7.03 -13.01 -5.89
C LEU A 225 -6.19 -12.30 -6.97
N GLY A 226 -6.82 -11.46 -7.80
CA GLY A 226 -6.15 -10.66 -8.82
C GLY A 226 -5.21 -9.61 -8.23
N SER A 227 -5.57 -9.00 -7.10
CA SER A 227 -4.71 -8.02 -6.43
C SER A 227 -3.40 -8.61 -5.91
N VAL A 228 -3.39 -9.90 -5.52
CA VAL A 228 -2.15 -10.64 -5.19
C VAL A 228 -1.22 -10.71 -6.40
N LEU A 229 -1.78 -10.77 -7.60
CA LEU A 229 -1.04 -10.80 -8.87
C LEU A 229 -0.76 -9.40 -9.44
N GLY A 230 -1.00 -8.34 -8.67
CA GLY A 230 -0.75 -6.95 -9.08
C GLY A 230 -1.84 -6.35 -9.96
N VAL A 231 -3.04 -6.94 -9.96
CA VAL A 231 -4.16 -6.49 -10.80
C VAL A 231 -5.14 -5.67 -9.98
N SER A 232 -5.54 -4.51 -10.51
CA SER A 232 -6.55 -3.67 -9.88
C SER A 232 -7.89 -4.41 -9.68
N SER A 233 -8.46 -4.24 -8.51
CA SER A 233 -9.80 -4.64 -8.09
C SER A 233 -10.87 -3.68 -8.63
N PHE A 234 -10.47 -2.48 -9.05
CA PHE A 234 -11.35 -1.52 -9.73
C PHE A 234 -11.51 -1.88 -11.21
N SER A 235 -12.74 -1.74 -11.71
CA SER A 235 -13.03 -1.83 -13.14
C SER A 235 -12.29 -0.74 -13.92
N ARG A 236 -11.87 -1.06 -15.14
CA ARG A 236 -11.17 -0.10 -16.00
C ARG A 236 -12.04 1.10 -16.33
N LEU A 237 -11.48 2.30 -16.17
CA LEU A 237 -12.10 3.54 -16.56
C LEU A 237 -11.87 3.80 -18.05
N ASP A 238 -12.96 3.98 -18.81
CA ASP A 238 -12.88 4.40 -20.21
C ASP A 238 -12.62 5.91 -20.29
N VAL A 239 -11.34 6.29 -20.31
CA VAL A 239 -10.89 7.68 -20.37
C VAL A 239 -11.31 8.40 -21.67
N SER A 240 -11.56 7.66 -22.75
CA SER A 240 -11.99 8.25 -24.04
C SER A 240 -13.37 8.92 -23.97
N ARG A 241 -14.19 8.54 -22.99
CA ARG A 241 -15.50 9.14 -22.75
C ARG A 241 -15.45 10.37 -21.83
N ILE A 242 -14.30 10.65 -21.24
CA ILE A 242 -14.11 11.79 -20.37
C ILE A 242 -13.91 13.05 -21.22
N ARG A 243 -14.66 14.10 -20.88
CA ARG A 243 -14.67 15.35 -21.65
C ARG A 243 -13.61 16.29 -21.12
N ALA A 244 -12.94 17.00 -22.01
CA ALA A 244 -12.07 18.11 -21.64
C ALA A 244 -12.86 19.22 -20.91
N ALA A 245 -12.15 19.92 -20.01
CA ALA A 245 -12.69 21.03 -19.24
C ALA A 245 -13.18 22.17 -20.17
N ARG A 246 -14.33 22.74 -19.85
CA ARG A 246 -14.94 23.88 -20.57
C ARG A 246 -15.28 25.07 -19.68
N LEU A 247 -15.23 24.90 -18.36
CA LEU A 247 -15.54 25.93 -17.37
C LEU A 247 -14.38 26.08 -16.38
N SER A 248 -14.33 27.20 -15.65
CA SER A 248 -13.59 27.30 -14.39
C SER A 248 -14.44 26.80 -13.20
N PRO A 249 -13.83 26.44 -12.06
CA PRO A 249 -14.57 26.15 -10.83
C PRO A 249 -15.51 27.29 -10.40
N ALA A 250 -15.09 28.54 -10.56
CA ALA A 250 -15.93 29.70 -10.26
C ALA A 250 -17.17 29.79 -11.18
N GLN A 251 -16.99 29.57 -12.48
CA GLN A 251 -18.11 29.50 -13.43
C GLN A 251 -19.06 28.34 -13.10
N TRP A 252 -18.53 27.20 -12.68
CA TRP A 252 -19.34 26.07 -12.22
C TRP A 252 -20.20 26.46 -11.02
N ARG A 253 -19.62 27.09 -9.99
CA ARG A 253 -20.36 27.56 -8.80
C ARG A 253 -21.47 28.55 -9.17
N GLN A 254 -21.20 29.48 -10.09
CA GLN A 254 -22.23 30.41 -10.57
C GLN A 254 -23.42 29.67 -11.23
N ARG A 255 -23.14 28.67 -12.07
CA ARG A 255 -24.20 27.85 -12.68
C ARG A 255 -24.93 26.96 -11.66
N ALA A 256 -24.22 26.46 -10.65
CA ALA A 256 -24.82 25.74 -9.53
C ALA A 256 -25.83 26.62 -8.78
N ALA A 257 -25.44 27.87 -8.47
CA ALA A 257 -26.29 28.83 -7.79
C ALA A 257 -27.55 29.21 -8.62
N SER A 258 -27.45 29.22 -9.94
CA SER A 258 -28.58 29.48 -10.83
C SER A 258 -29.37 28.23 -11.25
N GLY A 259 -29.01 27.04 -10.76
CA GLY A 259 -29.66 25.77 -11.13
C GLY A 259 -29.38 25.27 -12.56
N ASP A 260 -28.32 25.74 -13.21
CA ASP A 260 -27.97 25.50 -14.63
C ASP A 260 -26.80 24.49 -14.81
N LEU A 261 -26.66 23.51 -13.92
CA LEU A 261 -25.64 22.46 -14.08
C LEU A 261 -26.06 21.34 -15.05
N GLY A 262 -27.37 21.25 -15.34
CA GLY A 262 -27.95 20.10 -16.02
C GLY A 262 -27.83 18.83 -15.17
N ALA A 263 -27.81 17.66 -15.83
CA ALA A 263 -27.67 16.38 -15.13
C ALA A 263 -26.22 16.15 -14.69
N VAL A 264 -26.01 16.12 -13.37
CA VAL A 264 -24.76 15.76 -12.71
C VAL A 264 -25.05 14.55 -11.82
N PRO A 265 -24.23 13.47 -11.86
CA PRO A 265 -24.39 12.35 -10.94
C PRO A 265 -24.32 12.78 -9.48
N SER A 266 -24.92 12.03 -8.56
CA SER A 266 -24.81 12.31 -7.11
C SER A 266 -23.47 11.86 -6.52
N HIS A 267 -22.79 10.92 -7.19
CA HIS A 267 -21.52 10.31 -6.77
C HIS A 267 -20.50 10.39 -7.88
N GLY A 268 -19.23 10.42 -7.49
CA GLY A 268 -18.11 10.28 -8.41
C GLY A 268 -18.00 8.87 -8.98
N ARG A 269 -16.96 8.66 -9.78
CA ARG A 269 -16.64 7.35 -10.36
C ARG A 269 -15.18 7.04 -10.17
N THR A 270 -14.90 5.88 -9.58
CA THR A 270 -13.55 5.35 -9.40
C THR A 270 -13.30 4.22 -10.39
N GLY A 271 -12.10 4.17 -10.96
CA GLY A 271 -11.72 3.10 -11.89
C GLY A 271 -10.21 3.03 -12.11
N SER A 272 -9.75 1.89 -12.62
CA SER A 272 -8.33 1.70 -12.94
C SER A 272 -7.97 2.27 -14.31
N VAL A 273 -6.74 2.74 -14.45
CA VAL A 273 -6.18 3.25 -15.69
C VAL A 273 -4.73 2.80 -15.85
N ILE A 274 -4.29 2.68 -17.10
CA ILE A 274 -2.86 2.52 -17.41
C ILE A 274 -2.31 3.90 -17.70
N ILE A 275 -1.29 4.30 -16.95
CA ILE A 275 -0.46 5.47 -17.24
C ILE A 275 0.82 4.95 -17.91
N PRO A 276 1.05 5.25 -19.19
CA PRO A 276 2.27 4.83 -19.87
C PRO A 276 3.50 5.52 -19.27
N ALA A 277 4.49 4.72 -18.87
CA ALA A 277 5.80 5.20 -18.40
C ALA A 277 6.73 5.52 -19.59
N THR A 278 6.29 6.44 -20.47
CA THR A 278 6.95 6.73 -21.74
C THR A 278 8.34 7.36 -21.59
N THR A 279 8.52 8.18 -20.55
CA THR A 279 9.76 8.92 -20.29
C THR A 279 10.63 8.14 -19.32
N SER A 280 10.05 7.66 -18.22
CA SER A 280 10.76 6.97 -17.14
C SER A 280 11.13 5.52 -17.45
N GLY A 281 10.39 4.85 -18.33
CA GLY A 281 10.48 3.39 -18.47
C GLY A 281 10.14 2.61 -17.19
N PHE A 282 9.62 3.29 -16.16
CA PHE A 282 9.31 2.72 -14.86
C PHE A 282 8.21 1.66 -14.97
N ARG A 283 8.39 0.53 -14.28
CA ARG A 283 7.44 -0.59 -14.32
C ARG A 283 6.33 -0.40 -13.29
N ALA A 284 5.41 0.53 -13.58
CA ALA A 284 4.24 0.77 -12.76
C ALA A 284 3.11 -0.26 -12.98
N ARG A 285 2.39 -0.60 -11.91
CA ARG A 285 1.07 -1.26 -11.97
C ARG A 285 -0.02 -0.25 -12.39
N GLU A 286 -1.24 -0.74 -12.63
CA GLU A 286 -2.37 0.13 -12.96
C GLU A 286 -2.63 1.15 -11.85
N ALA A 287 -2.80 2.41 -12.24
CA ALA A 287 -3.19 3.48 -11.33
C ALA A 287 -4.71 3.45 -11.10
N VAL A 288 -5.18 4.08 -10.03
CA VAL A 288 -6.61 4.25 -9.75
C VAL A 288 -6.95 5.74 -9.80
N VAL A 289 -8.04 6.07 -10.47
CA VAL A 289 -8.54 7.44 -10.62
C VAL A 289 -9.95 7.53 -10.06
N TYR A 290 -10.20 8.52 -9.22
CA TYR A 290 -11.53 8.99 -8.87
C TYR A 290 -11.83 10.28 -9.62
N LEU A 291 -12.96 10.26 -10.33
CA LEU A 291 -13.54 11.43 -10.98
C LEU A 291 -14.71 11.94 -10.15
N PRO A 292 -14.67 13.20 -9.67
CA PRO A 292 -15.78 13.77 -8.93
C PRO A 292 -17.00 13.98 -9.84
N PRO A 293 -18.21 14.13 -9.27
CA PRO A 293 -19.44 14.36 -10.04
C PRO A 293 -19.32 15.44 -11.13
N ALA A 294 -18.67 16.57 -10.84
CA ALA A 294 -18.50 17.65 -11.80
C ALA A 294 -17.69 17.24 -13.05
N ALA A 295 -16.70 16.35 -12.90
CA ALA A 295 -15.90 15.82 -14.01
C ALA A 295 -16.73 14.94 -14.98
N LEU A 296 -17.83 14.37 -14.48
CA LEU A 296 -18.73 13.47 -15.23
C LEU A 296 -19.87 14.21 -15.94
N SER A 297 -19.94 15.53 -15.79
CA SER A 297 -20.97 16.36 -16.41
C SER A 297 -20.74 16.56 -17.92
N LYS A 298 -21.74 17.12 -18.61
CA LYS A 298 -21.63 17.44 -20.05
C LYS A 298 -20.60 18.55 -20.34
N THR A 299 -20.40 19.46 -19.40
CA THR A 299 -19.49 20.62 -19.48
C THR A 299 -18.66 20.71 -18.21
N PRO A 300 -17.67 19.81 -18.03
CA PRO A 300 -16.91 19.74 -16.80
C PRO A 300 -16.08 21.01 -16.60
N PRO A 301 -15.90 21.47 -15.36
CA PRO A 301 -14.93 22.51 -15.05
C PRO A 301 -13.52 21.95 -15.07
N ARG A 302 -12.53 22.85 -15.13
CA ARG A 302 -11.13 22.53 -14.91
C ARG A 302 -10.92 22.28 -13.42
N LEU A 303 -10.59 21.05 -13.05
CA LEU A 303 -10.54 20.60 -11.67
C LEU A 303 -9.09 20.51 -11.15
N PRO A 304 -8.86 20.79 -9.86
CA PRO A 304 -7.62 20.44 -9.18
C PRO A 304 -7.33 18.94 -9.23
N VAL A 305 -6.07 18.59 -8.98
CA VAL A 305 -5.60 17.20 -8.92
C VAL A 305 -5.02 16.92 -7.55
N PHE A 306 -5.31 15.74 -7.02
CA PHE A 306 -4.69 15.21 -5.81
C PHE A 306 -4.02 13.87 -6.15
N LEU A 307 -2.69 13.87 -6.27
CA LEU A 307 -1.89 12.65 -6.41
C LEU A 307 -1.67 12.04 -5.02
N MET A 308 -2.33 10.93 -4.71
CA MET A 308 -2.30 10.27 -3.40
C MET A 308 -1.53 8.95 -3.47
N LEU A 309 -0.37 8.88 -2.82
CA LEU A 309 0.53 7.74 -2.83
C LEU A 309 0.24 6.77 -1.69
N SER A 310 0.38 5.48 -1.97
CA SER A 310 0.20 4.41 -0.97
C SER A 310 1.40 4.30 -0.01
N GLY A 311 1.27 3.53 1.07
CA GLY A 311 2.42 3.14 1.91
C GLY A 311 3.18 1.94 1.36
N GLN A 312 4.18 1.48 2.10
CA GLN A 312 4.87 0.20 1.86
C GLN A 312 4.60 -0.75 3.06
N PRO A 313 4.14 -2.00 2.84
CA PRO A 313 3.69 -2.54 1.56
C PRO A 313 2.43 -1.82 1.03
N GLY A 314 2.25 -1.80 -0.29
CA GLY A 314 1.09 -1.13 -0.86
C GLY A 314 0.83 -1.27 -2.36
N SER A 315 -0.25 -0.64 -2.78
CA SER A 315 -0.71 -0.60 -4.16
C SER A 315 -1.55 0.65 -4.41
N PRO A 316 -1.72 1.04 -5.69
CA PRO A 316 -2.67 2.09 -6.06
C PRO A 316 -4.07 1.89 -5.48
N ASP A 317 -4.59 0.67 -5.54
CA ASP A 317 -5.89 0.26 -5.00
C ASP A 317 -5.99 0.50 -3.49
N ARG A 318 -4.92 0.17 -2.76
CA ARG A 318 -4.90 0.24 -1.30
C ARG A 318 -5.13 1.66 -0.80
N ALA A 319 -4.60 2.67 -1.51
CA ALA A 319 -4.87 4.06 -1.18
C ALA A 319 -6.38 4.36 -1.20
N PHE A 320 -7.12 3.84 -2.18
CA PHE A 320 -8.57 4.04 -2.29
C PHE A 320 -9.40 3.20 -1.34
N LEU A 321 -9.04 1.93 -1.17
CA LEU A 321 -9.83 0.98 -0.38
C LEU A 321 -9.60 1.17 1.11
N ALA A 322 -8.34 1.21 1.56
CA ALA A 322 -8.01 1.40 2.97
C ALA A 322 -8.10 2.88 3.39
N GLY A 323 -7.73 3.81 2.51
CA GLY A 323 -7.88 5.24 2.75
C GLY A 323 -9.29 5.78 2.55
N GLU A 324 -10.24 4.96 2.09
CA GLU A 324 -11.63 5.34 1.81
C GLU A 324 -11.78 6.59 0.93
N LEU A 325 -10.84 6.82 0.00
CA LEU A 325 -10.76 8.10 -0.72
C LEU A 325 -12.05 8.39 -1.50
N SER A 326 -12.65 7.38 -2.14
CA SER A 326 -13.88 7.59 -2.92
C SER A 326 -15.01 8.17 -2.08
N SER A 327 -15.21 7.68 -0.84
CA SER A 327 -16.28 8.17 0.04
C SER A 327 -15.97 9.55 0.60
N ILE A 328 -14.71 9.78 1.04
CA ILE A 328 -14.26 11.08 1.57
C ILE A 328 -14.45 12.19 0.53
N PHE A 329 -14.05 11.94 -0.71
CA PHE A 329 -14.16 12.94 -1.77
C PHE A 329 -15.58 13.08 -2.31
N ASP A 330 -16.42 12.04 -2.25
CA ASP A 330 -17.87 12.17 -2.51
C ASP A 330 -18.57 13.02 -1.44
N ASP A 331 -18.25 12.83 -0.15
CA ASP A 331 -18.78 13.63 0.95
C ASP A 331 -18.40 15.12 0.79
N TYR A 332 -17.18 15.38 0.34
CA TYR A 332 -16.75 16.72 -0.05
C TYR A 332 -17.56 17.23 -1.25
N ALA A 333 -17.59 16.47 -2.35
CA ALA A 333 -18.30 16.86 -3.56
C ALA A 333 -19.77 17.20 -3.31
N ALA A 334 -20.46 16.41 -2.47
CA ALA A 334 -21.86 16.63 -2.12
C ALA A 334 -22.10 18.00 -1.47
N ARG A 335 -21.16 18.49 -0.65
CA ARG A 335 -21.21 19.81 -0.01
C ARG A 335 -20.76 20.95 -0.93
N HIS A 336 -20.09 20.63 -2.03
CA HIS A 336 -19.50 21.60 -2.96
C HIS A 336 -20.08 21.50 -4.39
N HIS A 337 -21.37 21.17 -4.51
CA HIS A 337 -22.08 21.12 -5.80
C HIS A 337 -21.41 20.19 -6.84
N GLY A 338 -20.88 19.06 -6.38
CA GLY A 338 -20.18 18.08 -7.19
C GLY A 338 -18.70 18.41 -7.46
N LEU A 339 -18.18 19.53 -6.97
CA LEU A 339 -16.76 19.88 -7.09
C LEU A 339 -15.92 19.13 -6.05
N ALA A 340 -14.88 18.46 -6.52
CA ALA A 340 -13.77 17.94 -5.72
C ALA A 340 -12.52 17.89 -6.60
N PRO A 341 -11.34 17.60 -6.06
CA PRO A 341 -10.18 17.25 -6.89
C PRO A 341 -10.44 15.96 -7.68
N ILE A 342 -9.79 15.83 -8.82
CA ILE A 342 -9.54 14.52 -9.43
C ILE A 342 -8.46 13.85 -8.58
N VAL A 343 -8.76 12.67 -8.05
CA VAL A 343 -7.81 11.96 -7.18
C VAL A 343 -7.17 10.84 -7.96
N VAL A 344 -5.85 10.78 -7.98
CA VAL A 344 -5.08 9.76 -8.69
C VAL A 344 -4.15 9.08 -7.70
N SER A 345 -4.23 7.76 -7.62
CA SER A 345 -3.25 6.94 -6.94
C SER A 345 -2.40 6.27 -8.01
N ALA A 346 -1.19 6.80 -8.23
CA ALA A 346 -0.22 6.24 -9.14
C ALA A 346 0.70 5.26 -8.40
N ASP A 347 1.17 4.22 -9.09
CA ASP A 347 2.08 3.24 -8.48
C ASP A 347 3.49 3.80 -8.38
N GLN A 348 3.91 4.19 -7.17
CA GLN A 348 5.29 4.63 -6.92
C GLN A 348 6.25 3.48 -6.59
N LEU A 349 5.72 2.29 -6.30
CA LEU A 349 6.52 1.16 -5.82
C LEU A 349 6.89 0.20 -6.96
N GLY A 350 6.04 0.06 -7.98
CA GLY A 350 6.16 -0.94 -9.06
C GLY A 350 5.89 -2.38 -8.61
N ASN A 351 6.04 -2.66 -7.32
CA ASN A 351 5.72 -3.90 -6.64
C ASN A 351 5.30 -3.61 -5.20
N ALA A 352 4.44 -4.45 -4.62
CA ALA A 352 3.90 -4.21 -3.28
C ALA A 352 4.97 -4.09 -2.18
N PHE A 353 6.13 -4.73 -2.31
CA PHE A 353 7.15 -4.78 -1.26
C PHE A 353 8.43 -4.00 -1.59
N HIS A 354 8.51 -3.38 -2.77
CA HIS A 354 9.67 -2.54 -3.09
C HIS A 354 9.61 -1.22 -2.32
N ASN A 355 10.78 -0.68 -2.00
CA ASN A 355 10.93 0.73 -1.65
C ASN A 355 11.82 1.39 -2.70
N THR A 356 11.20 2.17 -3.58
CA THR A 356 11.88 2.89 -4.65
C THR A 356 12.55 4.16 -4.16
N LEU A 357 12.32 4.54 -2.90
CA LEU A 357 12.65 5.86 -2.32
C LEU A 357 12.01 7.04 -3.09
N CYS A 358 11.11 6.75 -4.03
CA CYS A 358 10.60 7.71 -5.02
C CYS A 358 11.72 8.53 -5.68
N VAL A 359 12.82 7.85 -6.03
CA VAL A 359 13.95 8.43 -6.75
C VAL A 359 14.19 7.67 -8.05
N ASP A 360 14.91 8.31 -8.96
CA ASP A 360 15.43 7.62 -10.13
C ASP A 360 16.67 6.81 -9.76
N SER A 361 16.60 5.49 -9.95
CA SER A 361 17.67 4.57 -9.55
C SER A 361 17.83 3.39 -10.50
N GLU A 362 19.05 2.90 -10.67
CA GLU A 362 19.30 1.67 -11.43
C GLU A 362 18.61 0.44 -10.83
N LYS A 363 18.38 0.45 -9.50
CA LYS A 363 17.81 -0.67 -8.75
C LYS A 363 16.34 -0.90 -9.06
N TYR A 364 15.54 0.18 -9.16
CA TYR A 364 14.09 0.07 -9.33
C TYR A 364 13.51 0.88 -10.49
N GLY A 365 14.36 1.57 -11.26
CA GLY A 365 13.97 2.43 -12.37
C GLY A 365 13.62 3.86 -11.93
N ASP A 366 13.08 4.63 -12.87
CA ASP A 366 12.94 6.08 -12.73
C ASP A 366 11.59 6.48 -12.11
N ALA A 367 11.43 6.18 -10.82
CA ALA A 367 10.18 6.40 -10.09
C ALA A 367 9.84 7.88 -9.91
N GLU A 368 10.84 8.75 -9.75
CA GLU A 368 10.61 10.20 -9.64
C GLU A 368 10.16 10.76 -10.98
N THR A 369 10.85 10.40 -12.07
CA THR A 369 10.47 10.81 -13.43
C THR A 369 9.06 10.30 -13.77
N TYR A 370 8.69 9.08 -13.36
CA TYR A 370 7.35 8.57 -13.56
C TYR A 370 6.28 9.46 -12.89
N LEU A 371 6.48 9.79 -11.61
CA LEU A 371 5.51 10.58 -10.84
C LEU A 371 5.43 12.04 -11.28
N THR A 372 6.56 12.63 -11.70
CA THR A 372 6.67 14.07 -11.98
C THR A 372 6.49 14.43 -13.47
N ARG A 373 6.65 13.45 -14.37
CA ARG A 373 6.47 13.64 -15.82
C ARG A 373 5.36 12.76 -16.38
N ASP A 374 5.54 11.44 -16.40
CA ASP A 374 4.61 10.56 -17.10
C ASP A 374 3.19 10.63 -16.52
N VAL A 375 3.07 10.64 -15.19
CA VAL A 375 1.78 10.75 -14.49
C VAL A 375 1.15 12.13 -14.69
N THR A 376 1.90 13.21 -14.50
CA THR A 376 1.37 14.58 -14.58
C THR A 376 0.94 14.93 -16.02
N ASP A 377 1.74 14.56 -17.01
CA ASP A 377 1.43 14.75 -18.43
C ASP A 377 0.21 13.93 -18.84
N TRP A 378 0.12 12.67 -18.42
CA TRP A 378 -1.03 11.83 -18.72
C TRP A 378 -2.32 12.39 -18.12
N ILE A 379 -2.30 12.84 -16.86
CA ILE A 379 -3.48 13.41 -16.19
C ILE A 379 -3.96 14.66 -16.94
N THR A 380 -3.06 15.58 -17.27
CA THR A 380 -3.44 16.85 -17.93
C THR A 380 -3.86 16.67 -19.38
N ALA A 381 -3.42 15.59 -20.05
CA ALA A 381 -3.81 15.27 -21.42
C ALA A 381 -5.17 14.55 -21.50
N ASN A 382 -5.51 13.72 -20.51
CA ASN A 382 -6.66 12.80 -20.59
C ASN A 382 -7.87 13.23 -19.74
N LEU A 383 -7.68 14.05 -18.71
CA LEU A 383 -8.71 14.41 -17.75
C LEU A 383 -9.00 15.92 -17.78
N PRO A 384 -10.16 16.41 -17.26
CA PRO A 384 -10.45 17.84 -17.17
C PRO A 384 -9.65 18.51 -16.02
N ALA A 385 -8.35 18.23 -15.95
CA ALA A 385 -7.45 18.66 -14.90
C ALA A 385 -6.89 20.08 -15.14
N SER A 386 -6.53 20.74 -14.05
CA SER A 386 -5.76 21.98 -14.09
C SER A 386 -4.30 21.73 -14.46
N ARG A 387 -3.63 22.79 -14.90
CA ARG A 387 -2.16 22.84 -15.08
C ARG A 387 -1.50 23.83 -14.13
N ASP A 388 -2.28 24.51 -13.28
CA ASP A 388 -1.78 25.45 -12.30
C ASP A 388 -1.26 24.67 -11.08
N PRO A 389 0.02 24.81 -10.69
CA PRO A 389 0.59 24.09 -9.54
C PRO A 389 -0.16 24.36 -8.23
N LYS A 390 -0.78 25.54 -8.07
CA LYS A 390 -1.61 25.86 -6.90
C LYS A 390 -2.87 24.99 -6.79
N GLN A 391 -3.25 24.32 -7.87
CA GLN A 391 -4.39 23.40 -7.94
C GLN A 391 -3.94 21.93 -7.98
N TRP A 392 -2.70 21.65 -7.59
CA TRP A 392 -2.15 20.30 -7.52
C TRP A 392 -1.66 20.02 -6.11
N ALA A 393 -2.17 18.93 -5.55
CA ALA A 393 -1.71 18.38 -4.29
C ALA A 393 -0.98 17.06 -4.55
N ILE A 394 0.11 16.84 -3.81
CA ILE A 394 0.70 15.51 -3.63
C ILE A 394 0.51 15.09 -2.18
N GLY A 395 0.15 13.85 -1.95
CA GLY A 395 0.07 13.33 -0.60
C GLY A 395 0.32 11.85 -0.52
N GLY A 396 0.35 11.32 0.69
CA GLY A 396 0.52 9.89 0.89
C GLY A 396 0.62 9.47 2.34
N PHE A 397 0.68 8.17 2.53
CA PHE A 397 0.82 7.51 3.83
C PHE A 397 2.16 6.77 3.91
N SER A 398 2.83 6.83 5.07
CA SER A 398 4.09 6.11 5.32
C SER A 398 5.15 6.47 4.27
N GLN A 399 5.74 5.47 3.60
CA GLN A 399 6.62 5.65 2.43
C GLN A 399 6.07 6.66 1.40
N GLY A 400 4.77 6.61 1.06
CA GLY A 400 4.16 7.59 0.15
C GLY A 400 4.05 8.99 0.74
N GLY A 401 3.91 9.08 2.07
CA GLY A 401 4.00 10.34 2.81
C GLY A 401 5.40 10.93 2.76
N THR A 402 6.44 10.10 2.92
CA THR A 402 7.85 10.49 2.72
C THR A 402 8.07 10.99 1.29
N CYS A 403 7.56 10.29 0.28
CA CYS A 403 7.63 10.73 -1.11
C CYS A 403 6.95 12.09 -1.34
N ALA A 404 5.79 12.33 -0.72
CA ALA A 404 5.08 13.60 -0.86
C ALA A 404 5.86 14.78 -0.27
N VAL A 405 6.47 14.62 0.92
CA VAL A 405 7.28 15.69 1.55
C VAL A 405 8.68 15.82 0.96
N GLN A 406 9.13 14.85 0.17
CA GLN A 406 10.33 14.93 -0.68
C GLN A 406 10.05 15.64 -2.00
N LEU A 407 9.07 15.15 -2.77
CA LEU A 407 8.79 15.61 -4.13
C LEU A 407 8.05 16.95 -4.16
N GLY A 408 7.18 17.23 -3.20
CA GLY A 408 6.45 18.49 -3.13
C GLY A 408 7.38 19.71 -3.08
N PRO A 409 8.31 19.79 -2.11
CA PRO A 409 9.26 20.90 -2.04
C PRO A 409 10.29 20.87 -3.18
N ALA A 410 10.60 19.71 -3.77
CA ALA A 410 11.50 19.61 -4.92
C ALA A 410 10.87 20.16 -6.22
N HIS A 411 9.54 20.00 -6.38
CA HIS A 411 8.80 20.33 -7.61
C HIS A 411 7.65 21.33 -7.34
N PRO A 412 7.95 22.58 -6.94
CA PRO A 412 6.94 23.60 -6.68
C PRO A 412 6.19 24.05 -7.95
N ASP A 413 6.79 23.79 -9.11
CA ASP A 413 6.22 23.97 -10.44
C ASP A 413 5.19 22.90 -10.79
N LEU A 414 5.03 21.87 -9.96
CA LEU A 414 4.01 20.84 -10.10
C LEU A 414 3.02 20.85 -8.94
N TYR A 415 3.49 20.97 -7.69
CA TYR A 415 2.65 20.77 -6.51
C TYR A 415 2.61 22.03 -5.63
N GLY A 416 1.42 22.57 -5.39
CA GLY A 416 1.19 23.70 -4.48
C GLY A 416 0.88 23.27 -3.05
N THR A 417 0.43 22.03 -2.86
CA THR A 417 -0.03 21.51 -1.58
C THR A 417 0.54 20.12 -1.32
N MET A 418 0.92 19.86 -0.07
CA MET A 418 1.36 18.55 0.43
C MET A 418 0.47 18.07 1.56
N PHE A 419 0.10 16.79 1.54
CA PHE A 419 -0.62 16.12 2.62
C PHE A 419 0.06 14.80 2.98
N THR A 420 0.65 14.69 4.16
CA THR A 420 1.44 13.50 4.51
C THR A 420 1.00 12.92 5.84
N VAL A 421 0.87 11.59 5.90
CA VAL A 421 0.54 10.89 7.14
C VAL A 421 1.64 9.88 7.42
N GLY A 422 2.28 9.96 8.58
CA GLY A 422 3.34 9.03 8.95
C GLY A 422 4.61 9.15 8.11
N ALA A 423 4.98 10.36 7.68
CA ALA A 423 6.19 10.57 6.87
C ALA A 423 7.47 10.43 7.69
N GLU A 424 8.51 9.91 7.04
CA GLU A 424 9.86 9.82 7.59
C GLU A 424 10.66 11.12 7.36
N LEU A 425 11.83 11.26 8.01
CA LEU A 425 12.70 12.43 7.85
C LEU A 425 13.31 12.58 6.45
N GLY A 426 13.23 11.54 5.64
CA GLY A 426 13.74 11.47 4.29
C GLY A 426 13.64 10.03 3.79
N PRO A 427 14.05 9.77 2.54
CA PRO A 427 14.01 8.42 1.99
C PRO A 427 14.78 7.44 2.88
N HIS A 428 14.14 6.35 3.27
CA HIS A 428 14.67 5.34 4.18
C HIS A 428 14.52 3.91 3.64
N ALA A 429 15.64 3.21 3.51
CA ALA A 429 15.72 1.79 3.15
C ALA A 429 16.98 1.19 3.78
N GLY A 430 17.02 1.17 5.11
CA GLY A 430 18.19 0.80 5.90
C GLY A 430 19.13 2.00 6.14
N SER A 431 20.43 1.74 6.32
CA SER A 431 21.39 2.81 6.62
C SER A 431 21.60 3.78 5.45
N GLU A 432 21.86 5.05 5.74
CA GLU A 432 22.19 6.08 4.73
C GLU A 432 23.29 5.63 3.78
N ARG A 433 24.38 5.06 4.31
CA ARG A 433 25.48 4.51 3.50
C ARG A 433 25.03 3.42 2.51
N THR A 434 24.06 2.60 2.90
CA THR A 434 23.47 1.58 2.01
C THR A 434 22.64 2.24 0.93
N MET A 435 21.80 3.22 1.28
CA MET A 435 20.98 3.94 0.32
C MET A 435 21.83 4.69 -0.71
N VAL A 436 22.82 5.46 -0.25
CA VAL A 436 23.76 6.21 -1.11
C VAL A 436 24.42 5.28 -2.13
N ARG A 437 24.89 4.11 -1.70
CA ARG A 437 25.53 3.13 -2.59
C ARG A 437 24.53 2.50 -3.57
N GLU A 438 23.37 2.07 -3.10
CA GLU A 438 22.45 1.22 -3.87
C GLU A 438 21.45 1.98 -4.74
N TYR A 439 21.13 3.23 -4.39
CA TYR A 439 20.12 4.03 -5.07
C TYR A 439 20.71 5.24 -5.78
N PHE A 440 21.81 5.80 -5.25
CA PHE A 440 22.39 7.06 -5.73
C PHE A 440 23.78 6.89 -6.34
N GLY A 441 24.18 5.65 -6.68
CA GLY A 441 25.47 5.37 -7.31
C GLY A 441 26.70 5.80 -6.49
N GLY A 442 26.56 5.89 -5.16
CA GLY A 442 27.59 6.37 -4.25
C GLY A 442 27.58 7.88 -4.00
N SER A 443 26.64 8.65 -4.57
CA SER A 443 26.58 10.11 -4.42
C SER A 443 25.76 10.54 -3.21
N GLU A 444 26.45 10.96 -2.14
CA GLU A 444 25.81 11.58 -0.96
C GLU A 444 25.07 12.88 -1.32
N THR A 445 25.63 13.68 -2.23
CA THR A 445 24.98 14.90 -2.71
C THR A 445 23.66 14.60 -3.42
N ALA A 446 23.59 13.52 -4.21
CA ALA A 446 22.34 13.11 -4.85
C ALA A 446 21.33 12.64 -3.80
N TYR A 447 21.74 11.86 -2.79
CA TYR A 447 20.86 11.49 -1.68
C TYR A 447 20.31 12.72 -0.94
N ARG A 448 21.17 13.67 -0.57
CA ARG A 448 20.79 14.88 0.18
C ARG A 448 19.79 15.76 -0.56
N ARG A 449 19.80 15.74 -1.90
CA ARG A 449 18.77 16.43 -2.72
C ARG A 449 17.37 15.83 -2.61
N HIS A 450 17.23 14.69 -1.94
CA HIS A 450 15.95 14.03 -1.66
C HIS A 450 15.57 14.09 -0.18
N VAL A 451 16.37 14.71 0.68
CA VAL A 451 16.06 14.88 2.10
C VAL A 451 15.18 16.14 2.26
N PRO A 452 13.92 16.04 2.72
CA PRO A 452 12.97 17.15 2.81
C PRO A 452 13.52 18.43 3.46
N ILE A 453 14.17 18.30 4.61
CA ILE A 453 14.74 19.45 5.34
C ILE A 453 15.84 20.14 4.52
N ASP A 454 16.69 19.36 3.85
CA ASP A 454 17.78 19.88 3.03
C ASP A 454 17.22 20.60 1.79
N ILE A 455 16.17 20.05 1.16
CA ILE A 455 15.45 20.68 0.03
C ILE A 455 14.84 22.02 0.46
N MET A 456 14.12 22.05 1.58
CA MET A 456 13.45 23.26 2.08
C MET A 456 14.46 24.36 2.39
N ARG A 457 15.55 24.03 3.12
CA ARG A 457 16.64 24.98 3.41
C ARG A 457 17.31 25.51 2.15
N ALA A 458 17.58 24.64 1.17
CA ALA A 458 18.19 25.05 -0.09
C ALA A 458 17.31 26.01 -0.91
N LYS A 459 15.99 25.92 -0.75
CA LYS A 459 15.04 26.79 -1.48
C LYS A 459 14.88 28.18 -0.85
N GLY A 460 14.96 28.29 0.48
CA GLY A 460 14.89 29.56 1.22
C GLY A 460 13.49 30.18 1.36
N HIS A 461 12.62 30.13 0.34
CA HIS A 461 11.23 30.61 0.44
C HIS A 461 10.23 29.76 -0.37
N SER A 462 9.03 29.51 0.17
CA SER A 462 7.95 28.81 -0.54
C SER A 462 6.55 29.19 -0.04
N ASP A 463 5.61 29.44 -0.96
CA ASP A 463 4.18 29.68 -0.68
C ASP A 463 3.34 28.39 -0.64
N GLN A 464 3.99 27.22 -0.64
CA GLN A 464 3.31 25.93 -0.64
C GLN A 464 2.61 25.67 0.70
N MET A 465 1.55 24.87 0.68
CA MET A 465 0.88 24.38 1.89
C MET A 465 1.41 22.99 2.26
N LEU A 466 1.68 22.74 3.54
CA LEU A 466 2.08 21.44 4.07
C LEU A 466 1.20 21.04 5.26
N VAL A 467 0.42 19.98 5.08
CA VAL A 467 -0.31 19.30 6.16
C VAL A 467 0.40 18.00 6.48
N MET A 468 0.94 17.88 7.68
CA MET A 468 1.51 16.63 8.19
C MET A 468 0.64 16.06 9.30
N ALA A 469 0.47 14.74 9.34
CA ALA A 469 -0.31 14.08 10.38
C ALA A 469 0.34 12.77 10.84
N ALA A 470 0.05 12.37 12.06
CA ALA A 470 0.44 11.08 12.63
C ALA A 470 -0.62 10.56 13.59
N GLY A 471 -0.71 9.24 13.77
CA GLY A 471 -1.50 8.66 14.85
C GLY A 471 -0.88 8.96 16.22
N GLN A 472 -1.70 9.11 17.25
CA GLN A 472 -1.25 9.37 18.62
C GLN A 472 -0.27 8.31 19.15
N LEU A 473 -0.41 7.06 18.70
CA LEU A 473 0.43 5.93 19.12
C LEU A 473 1.69 5.77 18.23
N ASP A 474 1.87 6.63 17.23
CA ASP A 474 3.01 6.65 16.32
C ASP A 474 3.99 7.76 16.73
N GLY A 475 4.77 7.48 17.79
CA GLY A 475 5.68 8.46 18.38
C GLY A 475 6.80 8.92 17.45
N GLU A 476 7.28 8.04 16.57
CA GLU A 476 8.32 8.36 15.59
C GLU A 476 7.81 9.36 14.55
N SER A 477 6.62 9.12 13.98
CA SER A 477 6.06 10.07 13.02
C SER A 477 5.69 11.41 13.66
N ILE A 478 5.27 11.42 14.93
CA ILE A 478 5.06 12.67 15.68
C ILE A 478 6.38 13.45 15.82
N ASP A 479 7.49 12.77 16.15
CA ASP A 479 8.81 13.40 16.22
C ASP A 479 9.26 13.93 14.85
N ASN A 480 8.99 13.19 13.77
CA ASN A 480 9.31 13.62 12.41
C ASN A 480 8.56 14.90 12.02
N ILE A 481 7.27 15.03 12.38
CA ILE A 481 6.52 16.29 12.22
C ILE A 481 7.20 17.42 12.98
N GLY A 482 7.63 17.16 14.22
CA GLY A 482 8.36 18.11 15.06
C GLY A 482 9.69 18.58 14.49
N ARG A 483 10.27 17.86 13.53
CA ARG A 483 11.55 18.22 12.87
C ARG A 483 11.36 18.86 11.50
N ILE A 484 10.41 18.37 10.71
CA ILE A 484 10.17 18.87 9.33
C ILE A 484 9.35 20.16 9.34
N ALA A 485 8.24 20.18 10.08
CA ALA A 485 7.27 21.26 9.99
C ALA A 485 7.80 22.64 10.44
N PRO A 486 8.67 22.74 11.48
CA PRO A 486 9.32 24.01 11.81
C PRO A 486 10.21 24.60 10.70
N VAL A 487 10.84 23.74 9.89
CA VAL A 487 11.66 24.16 8.75
C VAL A 487 10.79 24.61 7.58
N ALA A 488 9.73 23.87 7.28
CA ALA A 488 8.75 24.31 6.28
C ALA A 488 8.17 25.69 6.63
N LYS A 489 7.82 25.90 7.90
CA LYS A 489 7.30 27.18 8.40
C LYS A 489 8.33 28.31 8.34
N SER A 490 9.62 28.05 8.60
CA SER A 490 10.65 29.10 8.55
C SER A 490 10.90 29.62 7.13
N ILE A 491 10.65 28.81 6.10
CA ILE A 491 10.72 29.23 4.70
C ILE A 491 9.40 29.79 4.14
N GLY A 492 8.40 30.05 4.99
CA GLY A 492 7.14 30.69 4.59
C GLY A 492 5.99 29.76 4.20
N MET A 493 6.18 28.43 4.28
CA MET A 493 5.09 27.49 3.93
C MET A 493 3.95 27.55 4.93
N GLU A 494 2.72 27.49 4.44
CA GLU A 494 1.52 27.33 5.27
C GLU A 494 1.49 25.92 5.85
N THR A 495 1.95 25.78 7.10
CA THR A 495 2.26 24.47 7.68
C THR A 495 1.37 24.13 8.88
N THR A 496 0.74 22.96 8.84
CA THR A 496 -0.05 22.40 9.94
C THR A 496 0.39 20.98 10.27
N GLY A 497 0.64 20.69 11.54
CA GLY A 497 0.83 19.33 12.06
C GLY A 497 -0.40 18.85 12.81
N LEU A 498 -0.76 17.59 12.63
CA LEU A 498 -1.95 16.97 13.23
C LEU A 498 -1.58 15.68 13.96
N THR A 499 -2.24 15.44 15.10
CA THR A 499 -2.20 14.17 15.81
C THR A 499 -3.60 13.55 15.84
N VAL A 500 -3.75 12.34 15.31
CA VAL A 500 -5.01 11.60 15.28
C VAL A 500 -5.14 10.73 16.53
N MET A 501 -6.14 11.04 17.35
CA MET A 501 -6.34 10.42 18.66
C MET A 501 -6.77 8.95 18.52
N GLY A 502 -6.14 8.07 19.31
CA GLY A 502 -6.47 6.64 19.32
C GLY A 502 -6.00 5.83 18.10
N SER A 503 -5.25 6.45 17.17
CA SER A 503 -4.65 5.78 16.00
C SER A 503 -3.16 5.52 16.19
N GLY A 504 -2.66 4.48 15.51
CA GLY A 504 -1.22 4.27 15.30
C GLY A 504 -0.82 4.61 13.87
N HIS A 505 0.18 3.91 13.34
CA HIS A 505 0.61 4.00 11.95
C HIS A 505 -0.35 3.21 11.04
N ASP A 506 -1.58 3.72 10.88
CA ASP A 506 -2.67 3.03 10.21
C ASP A 506 -3.50 3.94 9.29
N TRP A 507 -4.33 3.34 8.45
CA TRP A 507 -5.19 4.07 7.53
C TRP A 507 -6.30 4.88 8.22
N HIS A 508 -6.63 4.60 9.50
CA HIS A 508 -7.58 5.44 10.22
C HIS A 508 -6.98 6.83 10.47
N ALA A 509 -5.68 6.91 10.77
CA ALA A 509 -4.98 8.19 10.85
C ALA A 509 -5.11 8.98 9.53
N VAL A 510 -4.96 8.30 8.39
CA VAL A 510 -5.10 8.91 7.06
C VAL A 510 -6.50 9.45 6.83
N GLN A 511 -7.52 8.61 7.07
CA GLN A 511 -8.93 8.98 6.89
C GLN A 511 -9.30 10.21 7.72
N GLN A 512 -8.96 10.22 9.01
CA GLN A 512 -9.32 11.30 9.92
C GLN A 512 -8.56 12.60 9.61
N ALA A 513 -7.25 12.50 9.33
CA ALA A 513 -6.44 13.66 8.95
C ALA A 513 -6.92 14.28 7.64
N LEU A 514 -7.27 13.47 6.64
CA LEU A 514 -7.77 13.94 5.36
C LEU A 514 -9.14 14.60 5.54
N ARG A 515 -10.10 13.95 6.21
CA ARG A 515 -11.43 14.55 6.49
C ARG A 515 -11.31 15.90 7.22
N THR A 516 -10.35 16.03 8.13
CA THR A 516 -10.13 17.26 8.92
C THR A 516 -9.51 18.39 8.09
N SER A 517 -8.67 18.07 7.11
CA SER A 517 -7.91 19.05 6.32
C SER A 517 -8.50 19.36 4.95
N LEU A 518 -9.43 18.54 4.45
CA LEU A 518 -9.86 18.59 3.06
C LEU A 518 -10.56 19.91 2.67
N ASP A 519 -11.29 20.52 3.60
CA ASP A 519 -11.94 21.82 3.33
C ASP A 519 -10.91 22.93 3.12
N ALA A 520 -9.85 22.99 3.95
CA ALA A 520 -8.73 23.92 3.80
C ALA A 520 -7.91 23.66 2.53
N ILE A 521 -7.60 22.39 2.25
CA ILE A 521 -6.91 21.98 1.02
C ILE A 521 -7.75 22.37 -0.21
N GLY A 522 -9.06 22.15 -0.16
CA GLY A 522 -9.98 22.49 -1.24
C GLY A 522 -10.09 24.00 -1.47
N ALA A 523 -10.15 24.80 -0.40
CA ALA A 523 -10.09 26.26 -0.46
C ALA A 523 -8.80 26.74 -1.12
N ARG A 524 -7.64 26.21 -0.68
CA ARG A 524 -6.32 26.53 -1.25
C ARG A 524 -6.22 26.24 -2.76
N MET A 525 -6.89 25.18 -3.22
CA MET A 525 -6.95 24.78 -4.64
C MET A 525 -8.08 25.46 -5.44
N GLY A 526 -8.88 26.33 -4.82
CA GLY A 526 -9.93 27.12 -5.47
C GLY A 526 -11.26 26.39 -5.71
N LEU A 527 -11.55 25.33 -4.95
CA LEU A 527 -12.81 24.57 -5.04
C LEU A 527 -13.99 25.26 -4.35
N SER A 528 -13.72 26.09 -3.34
CA SER A 528 -14.70 26.95 -2.68
C SER A 528 -14.40 28.44 -2.92
N ASP A 529 -15.35 29.30 -2.58
CA ASP A 529 -15.12 30.75 -2.45
C ASP A 529 -14.60 31.10 -1.03
N ASP A 530 -14.46 30.11 -0.17
CA ASP A 530 -13.87 30.28 1.15
C ASP A 530 -12.36 30.54 1.00
N THR A 531 -11.88 31.50 1.76
CA THR A 531 -10.45 31.84 1.83
C THR A 531 -9.84 31.39 3.15
N ASP A 532 -10.66 30.88 4.09
CA ASP A 532 -10.19 30.27 5.33
C ASP A 532 -9.55 28.91 5.02
N THR A 533 -8.22 28.91 5.02
CA THR A 533 -7.39 27.70 4.93
C THR A 533 -7.01 27.15 6.30
N SER A 534 -7.61 27.68 7.39
CA SER A 534 -7.33 27.18 8.74
C SER A 534 -7.88 25.77 8.95
N ILE A 535 -7.04 24.89 9.47
CA ILE A 535 -7.42 23.54 9.86
C ILE A 535 -7.75 23.55 11.35
N ARG A 536 -8.99 23.21 11.68
CA ARG A 536 -9.48 23.20 13.07
C ARG A 536 -9.49 21.77 13.61
N GLY A 537 -8.94 21.60 14.81
CA GLY A 537 -8.97 20.32 15.49
C GLY A 537 -10.38 19.90 15.92
N SER A 538 -10.51 18.63 16.26
CA SER A 538 -11.70 18.01 16.81
C SER A 538 -11.33 17.16 18.04
N THR A 539 -12.30 16.45 18.61
CA THR A 539 -12.01 15.43 19.65
C THR A 539 -11.18 14.27 19.11
N GLN A 540 -11.23 14.01 17.80
CA GLN A 540 -10.50 12.93 17.14
C GLN A 540 -9.17 13.38 16.54
N VAL A 541 -8.97 14.68 16.27
CA VAL A 541 -7.74 15.21 15.68
C VAL A 541 -7.28 16.47 16.41
N ARG A 542 -6.07 16.46 16.96
CA ARG A 542 -5.46 17.61 17.61
C ARG A 542 -4.50 18.32 16.67
N VAL A 543 -4.56 19.64 16.62
CA VAL A 543 -3.58 20.46 15.91
C VAL A 543 -2.35 20.64 16.80
N MET A 544 -1.17 20.38 16.25
CA MET A 544 0.11 20.54 16.96
C MET A 544 0.51 22.02 17.02
N SER A 545 1.13 22.42 18.12
CA SER A 545 1.80 23.72 18.21
C SER A 545 3.14 23.64 17.49
N ILE A 546 3.32 24.41 16.42
CA ILE A 546 4.53 24.42 15.60
C ILE A 546 5.09 25.83 15.56
N ALA A 547 6.24 26.03 16.18
CA ALA A 547 7.05 27.23 16.04
C ALA A 547 7.99 27.08 14.83
N ALA A 548 8.34 28.20 14.18
CA ALA A 548 9.41 28.20 13.19
C ALA A 548 10.76 27.93 13.88
N THR A 549 11.71 27.34 13.17
CA THR A 549 13.09 27.24 13.66
C THR A 549 13.81 28.58 13.49
N ASP A 550 14.40 29.11 14.56
CA ASP A 550 15.34 30.22 14.49
C ASP A 550 16.69 29.65 14.01
N ASP A 551 17.29 30.26 12.98
CA ASP A 551 18.46 29.74 12.26
C ASP A 551 19.79 29.80 13.07
N ASP A 552 19.75 30.11 14.37
CA ASP A 552 20.94 30.41 15.20
C ASP A 552 21.48 29.22 16.05
N GLY A 553 21.06 27.98 15.77
CA GLY A 553 21.21 26.86 16.70
C GLY A 553 21.96 25.61 16.23
N MET A 554 23.05 25.72 15.45
CA MET A 554 23.95 24.58 15.18
C MET A 554 25.39 24.93 15.56
N GLY A 555 25.63 25.11 16.86
CA GLY A 555 26.96 25.02 17.46
C GLY A 555 27.31 23.56 17.74
N ASN A 556 28.41 23.10 17.15
CA ASN A 556 29.16 21.86 17.43
C ASN A 556 28.69 21.04 18.65
N GLY A 557 28.04 19.91 18.39
CA GLY A 557 27.88 18.82 19.38
C GLY A 557 29.18 18.06 19.60
N ASN A 558 30.20 18.71 20.17
CA ASN A 558 31.22 18.03 20.97
C ASN A 558 30.82 18.20 22.42
N GLY A 559 30.05 17.24 22.94
CA GLY A 559 29.67 17.17 24.35
C GLY A 559 30.36 15.97 25.00
N ASN A 560 31.38 16.28 25.79
CA ASN A 560 32.27 15.36 26.50
C ASN A 560 31.53 14.38 27.42
N GLU A 561 32.05 13.16 27.47
CA GLU A 561 32.10 12.36 28.70
C GLU A 561 32.91 13.12 29.76
N GLU A 562 32.27 13.47 30.87
CA GLU A 562 32.82 13.79 32.20
C GLU A 562 31.58 14.13 33.05
N GLY A 563 31.19 13.42 34.11
CA GLY A 563 31.96 12.97 35.26
C GLY A 563 31.39 13.66 36.51
N GLU A 564 31.18 12.89 37.59
CA GLU A 564 30.75 13.27 38.96
C GLU A 564 29.23 13.54 39.17
N ARG A 565 28.51 12.91 40.12
CA ARG A 565 28.84 12.23 41.39
C ARG A 565 27.73 11.27 41.80
#